data_AF-A0A7Z1J0I8-F1
#
_entry.id   AF-A0A7Z1J0I8-F1
#
_cell.length_a   1.000
_cell.length_b   1.000
_cell.length_c   1.000
_cell.angle_alpha   90.00
_cell.angle_beta   90.00
_cell.angle_gamma   90.00
#
_symmetry.space_group_name_H-M   'P 1'
#
loop_
_entity.id
_entity.type
_entity.pdbx_description
1 polymer ?
#
loop_
_entity_poly.entity_id
_entity_poly.type
_entity_poly.pdbx_seq_one_letter_code
_entity_poly.pdbx_strand_id
1 'polypeptide(L)' 'VQALGLVDIRVPDHLIVGGSQVFSFAEYGLL' A
#
# COMPACT_ATOMS: atom_id res chain seq x y z
N VAL A 1 2.55 2.03 14.40
CA VAL A 1 1.08 2.19 14.26
C VAL A 1 0.81 2.79 12.90
N GLN A 2 -0.08 2.22 12.08
CA GLN A 2 -0.49 2.85 10.82
C GLN A 2 -1.49 3.96 11.15
N ALA A 3 -1.22 5.20 10.73
CA ALA A 3 -2.03 6.36 11.10
C ALA A 3 -3.51 6.23 10.65
N LEU A 4 -3.74 5.66 9.47
CA LEU A 4 -5.08 5.38 8.95
C LEU A 4 -5.77 4.23 9.68
N GLY A 5 -5.05 3.34 10.38
CA GLY A 5 -5.67 2.31 11.21
C GLY A 5 -6.30 2.84 12.50
N LEU A 6 -6.05 4.10 12.88
CA LEU A 6 -6.62 4.74 14.07
C LEU A 6 -8.06 5.23 13.86
N VAL A 7 -8.47 5.40 12.62
CA VAL A 7 -9.81 5.81 12.20
C VAL A 7 -10.18 4.88 11.07
N ASP A 8 -11.14 3.95 11.25
CA ASP A 8 -11.47 2.79 10.37
C ASP A 8 -11.38 3.01 8.84
N ILE A 9 -10.16 3.22 8.34
CA ILE A 9 -9.81 3.52 6.96
C ILE A 9 -8.80 2.46 6.57
N ARG A 10 -9.20 1.66 5.58
CA ARG A 10 -8.37 0.60 5.04
C ARG A 10 -7.50 1.14 3.93
N VAL A 11 -6.21 0.83 3.97
CA VAL A 11 -5.28 1.02 2.85
C VAL A 11 -5.27 -0.29 2.06
N PRO A 12 -5.89 -0.33 0.86
CA PRO A 12 -5.95 -1.56 0.08
C PRO A 12 -4.59 -1.92 -0.53
N ASP A 13 -3.77 -0.92 -0.88
CA ASP A 13 -2.42 -1.12 -1.39
C ASP A 13 -1.55 0.14 -1.27
N HIS A 14 -0.24 -0.04 -1.40
CA HIS A 14 0.74 1.00 -1.64
C HIS A 14 1.50 0.66 -2.93
N LEU A 15 1.33 1.49 -3.96
CA LEU A 15 1.95 1.30 -5.26
C LEU A 15 3.20 2.20 -5.42
N ILE A 16 4.31 1.62 -5.88
CA ILE A 16 5.44 2.37 -6.44
C ILE A 16 5.30 2.32 -7.97
N VAL A 17 5.32 3.49 -8.62
CA VAL A 17 5.16 3.60 -10.08
C VAL A 17 6.43 4.20 -10.70
N GLY A 18 6.94 3.57 -11.76
CA GLY A 18 8.13 4.03 -12.47
C GLY A 18 8.13 3.62 -13.95
N GLY A 19 8.08 4.60 -14.85
CA GLY A 19 7.96 4.32 -16.30
C GLY A 19 6.68 3.52 -16.59
N SER A 20 6.84 2.34 -17.20
CA SER A 20 5.77 1.39 -17.48
C SER A 20 5.60 0.29 -16.43
N GLN A 21 6.26 0.42 -15.27
CA GLN A 21 6.25 -0.58 -14.19
C GLN A 21 5.47 -0.09 -12.97
N VAL A 22 4.78 -1.01 -12.32
CA VAL A 22 4.05 -0.80 -11.06
C VAL A 22 4.44 -1.92 -10.10
N PHE A 23 4.77 -1.58 -8.87
CA PHE A 23 5.07 -2.51 -7.80
C PHE A 23 4.02 -2.37 -6.69
N SER A 24 3.31 -3.45 -6.38
CA SER A 24 2.33 -3.54 -5.29
C SER A 24 2.99 -3.98 -3.99
N PHE A 25 2.65 -3.36 -2.87
CA PHE A 25 3.12 -3.82 -1.56
C PHE A 25 2.28 -4.99 -1.06
N ALA A 26 0.99 -5.01 -1.37
CA ALA A 26 0.07 -6.09 -1.02
C ALA A 26 0.54 -7.44 -1.57
N GLU A 27 0.99 -7.47 -2.84
CA GLU A 27 1.45 -8.69 -3.51
C GLU A 27 2.71 -9.30 -2.88
N TYR A 28 3.47 -8.53 -2.11
CA TYR A 28 4.74 -8.94 -1.51
C TYR A 28 4.70 -8.99 0.03
N GLY A 29 3.53 -8.78 0.64
CA GLY A 29 3.36 -8.82 2.11
C GLY A 29 4.06 -7.68 2.85
N LEU A 30 4.13 -6.49 2.23
CA LEU A 30 4.81 -5.31 2.77
C LEU A 30 3.85 -4.28 3.43
N LEU A 31 2.57 -4.62 3.56
CA LEU A 31 1.52 -3.79 4.18
C LEU A 31 1.22 -4.18 5.63
#